data_AF-A0A3M1CAJ4-F1
#
_entry.id   AF-A0A3M1CAJ4-F1
#
_cell.length_a   1.000
_cell.length_b   1.000
_cell.length_c   1.000
_cell.angle_alpha   90.00
_cell.angle_beta   90.00
_cell.angle_gamma   90.00
#
_symmetry.space_group_name_H-M   'P 1'
#
loop_
_entity.id
_entity.type
_entity.pdbx_description
1 polymer ?
#
loop_
_entity_poly.entity_id
_entity_poly.type
_entity_poly.pdbx_seq_one_letter_code
_entity_poly.pdbx_strand_id
1 'polypeptide(L)'
;MKKHSLVVLVLFITCISRPLCLQAKIPKENYQTLLEDKNDLALRTYILSRIPKAYKDPEEWVFVRHLLHKRPNIGFDLLYFWDQKRPKRIPKQKIIKKIDRLLKKADRLMLNKRFLKAFFLYQKILRYVEKKNPSKDNEFLIFSLIHSMARALYGAGRFKDSLRAYNWIDQRYPLYRKVLFEKTWAAFRAGRVDLALGAIASQNSSYFSKYLNPEAYLLQMYLYKKLCREKEINMIRKQLKQFQQDLKNNSFDYKQWATSDIETFALLKLSQQEIKPTPFVTRSQLQKEQSYITQLLKKLFKEEKPKLLKQIDKAISFSYLTLSPNSKKLPPIKKLPSQKKLLESGLEMWPVDDAEDWVDEIGKHRFIGRSKCH
;
A
#
# COMPACT_ATOMS: atom_id res chain seq x y z
N MET A 1 -51.83 -78.85 -10.01
CA MET A 1 -51.08 -79.19 -8.78
C MET A 1 -49.74 -78.45 -8.80
N LYS A 2 -49.41 -77.77 -7.68
CA LYS A 2 -48.14 -77.09 -7.28
C LYS A 2 -47.75 -75.83 -8.11
N LYS A 3 -47.94 -74.58 -7.66
CA LYS A 3 -47.41 -73.76 -6.52
C LYS A 3 -45.94 -73.28 -6.66
N HIS A 4 -45.80 -71.94 -6.66
CA HIS A 4 -44.71 -71.08 -6.11
C HIS A 4 -43.33 -71.12 -6.83
N SER A 5 -42.53 -70.05 -7.01
CA SER A 5 -42.46 -68.73 -6.37
C SER A 5 -41.74 -67.68 -7.23
N LEU A 6 -42.09 -66.43 -6.94
CA LEU A 6 -41.47 -65.14 -7.23
C LEU A 6 -39.98 -65.07 -6.82
N VAL A 7 -39.09 -64.52 -7.66
CA VAL A 7 -37.94 -63.70 -7.20
C VAL A 7 -37.70 -62.56 -8.20
N VAL A 8 -37.94 -61.35 -7.72
CA VAL A 8 -37.51 -60.08 -8.29
C VAL A 8 -36.00 -59.94 -8.06
N LEU A 9 -35.21 -59.65 -9.09
CA LEU A 9 -33.89 -59.05 -8.91
C LEU A 9 -33.66 -57.98 -9.97
N VAL A 10 -33.93 -56.74 -9.57
CA VAL A 10 -33.47 -55.52 -10.21
C VAL A 10 -31.96 -55.44 -10.01
N LEU A 11 -31.18 -55.44 -11.09
CA LEU A 11 -29.78 -55.04 -11.06
C LEU A 11 -29.53 -53.93 -12.08
N PHE A 12 -29.68 -52.70 -11.56
CA PHE A 12 -29.06 -51.50 -12.07
C PHE A 12 -27.55 -51.73 -12.22
N ILE A 13 -27.05 -51.85 -13.45
CA ILE A 13 -25.65 -51.61 -13.76
C ILE A 13 -25.60 -50.36 -14.64
N THR A 14 -25.72 -49.22 -13.98
CA THR A 14 -25.17 -47.96 -14.48
C THR A 14 -23.65 -48.15 -14.59
N CYS A 15 -23.14 -48.31 -15.81
CA CYS A 15 -21.74 -48.00 -16.10
C CYS A 15 -21.56 -46.50 -15.84
N ILE A 16 -21.21 -46.19 -14.60
CA ILE A 16 -20.69 -44.91 -14.16
C ILE A 16 -19.48 -44.62 -15.04
N SER A 17 -19.68 -43.74 -16.02
CA SER A 17 -18.64 -42.93 -16.61
C SER A 17 -17.88 -42.26 -15.48
N ARG A 18 -16.79 -42.89 -15.01
CA ARG A 18 -15.84 -42.24 -14.11
C ARG A 18 -15.24 -41.09 -14.91
N PRO A 19 -15.44 -39.81 -14.53
CA PRO A 19 -14.55 -38.79 -15.04
C PRO A 19 -13.18 -39.15 -14.46
N LEU A 20 -12.23 -39.50 -15.32
CA LEU A 20 -10.80 -39.36 -15.06
C LEU A 20 -10.47 -37.86 -14.93
N CYS A 21 -11.10 -37.20 -13.95
CA CYS A 21 -10.51 -36.05 -13.32
C CYS A 21 -9.47 -36.61 -12.37
N LEU A 22 -8.22 -36.65 -12.83
CA LEU A 22 -7.07 -36.54 -11.97
C LEU A 22 -7.26 -35.26 -11.14
N GLN A 23 -7.99 -35.35 -10.02
CA GLN A 23 -7.92 -34.36 -8.96
C GLN A 23 -6.53 -34.53 -8.38
N ALA A 24 -5.57 -33.76 -8.89
CA ALA A 24 -4.36 -33.50 -8.14
C ALA A 24 -4.84 -33.01 -6.75
N LYS A 25 -4.60 -33.82 -5.71
CA LYS A 25 -4.85 -33.46 -4.32
C LYS A 25 -3.94 -32.28 -4.00
N ILE A 26 -4.37 -31.07 -4.37
CA ILE A 26 -3.85 -29.85 -3.76
C ILE A 26 -4.09 -30.06 -2.27
N PRO A 27 -3.09 -29.95 -1.39
CA PRO A 27 -3.26 -30.10 0.05
C PRO A 27 -3.99 -28.86 0.62
N LYS A 28 -5.20 -28.58 0.10
CA LYS A 28 -6.09 -27.51 0.54
C LYS A 28 -6.41 -27.68 2.02
N GLU A 29 -6.53 -28.92 2.46
CA GLU A 29 -6.71 -29.31 3.86
C GLU A 29 -5.60 -28.70 4.74
N ASN A 30 -4.32 -28.82 4.36
CA ASN A 30 -3.21 -28.24 5.14
C ASN A 30 -3.30 -26.71 5.25
N TYR A 31 -3.66 -26.03 4.16
CA TYR A 31 -3.86 -24.59 4.19
C TYR A 31 -5.06 -24.19 5.06
N GLN A 32 -6.15 -24.97 5.02
CA GLN A 32 -7.35 -24.75 5.83
C GLN A 32 -7.06 -24.95 7.31
N THR A 33 -6.36 -26.02 7.69
CA THR A 33 -5.94 -26.25 9.09
C THR A 33 -5.12 -25.06 9.60
N LEU A 34 -4.12 -24.60 8.83
CA LEU A 34 -3.29 -23.45 9.23
C LEU A 34 -4.09 -22.12 9.30
N LEU A 35 -5.14 -21.99 8.48
CA LEU A 35 -6.04 -20.83 8.50
C LEU A 35 -6.97 -20.80 9.71
N GLU A 36 -7.45 -21.96 10.13
CA GLU A 36 -8.31 -22.17 11.31
C GLU A 36 -7.52 -21.93 12.60
N ASP A 37 -6.28 -22.41 12.65
CA ASP A 37 -5.36 -22.22 13.77
C ASP A 37 -4.90 -20.76 13.97
N LYS A 38 -5.20 -19.87 13.01
CA LYS A 38 -4.76 -18.46 12.97
C LYS A 38 -3.24 -18.31 13.15
N ASN A 39 -2.47 -19.30 12.69
CA ASN A 39 -1.02 -19.33 12.82
C ASN A 39 -0.36 -18.75 11.57
N ASP A 40 -0.39 -17.41 11.44
CA ASP A 40 0.08 -16.71 10.23
C ASP A 40 1.56 -16.99 9.94
N LEU A 41 2.41 -17.11 10.97
CA LEU A 41 3.82 -17.53 10.82
C LEU A 41 3.96 -18.94 10.23
N ALA A 42 3.27 -19.95 10.76
CA ALA A 42 3.33 -21.30 10.20
C ALA A 42 2.78 -21.34 8.78
N LEU A 43 1.71 -20.61 8.50
CA LEU A 43 1.15 -20.50 7.15
C LEU A 43 2.16 -19.86 6.17
N ARG A 44 2.82 -18.78 6.58
CA ARG A 44 3.90 -18.14 5.81
C ARG A 44 5.03 -19.11 5.51
N THR A 45 5.56 -19.77 6.55
CA THR A 45 6.68 -20.71 6.43
C THR A 45 6.30 -21.91 5.56
N TYR A 46 5.06 -22.41 5.69
CA TYR A 46 4.53 -23.46 4.83
C TYR A 46 4.48 -23.02 3.37
N ILE A 47 3.90 -21.84 3.08
CA ILE A 47 3.85 -21.28 1.72
C ILE A 47 5.25 -21.17 1.13
N LEU A 48 6.21 -20.59 1.87
CA LEU A 48 7.61 -20.44 1.43
C LEU A 48 8.25 -21.79 1.05
N SER A 49 8.01 -22.84 1.84
CA SER A 49 8.51 -24.19 1.56
C SER A 49 7.92 -24.80 0.27
N ARG A 50 6.73 -24.34 -0.14
CA ARG A 50 6.01 -24.81 -1.33
C ARG A 50 6.37 -24.06 -2.60
N ILE A 51 7.02 -22.89 -2.52
CA ILE A 51 7.37 -22.05 -3.68
C ILE A 51 8.12 -22.81 -4.79
N PRO A 52 9.12 -23.67 -4.49
CA PRO A 52 9.81 -24.46 -5.52
C PRO A 52 8.91 -25.47 -6.24
N LYS A 53 7.70 -25.75 -5.73
CA LYS A 53 6.75 -26.69 -6.33
C LYS A 53 5.55 -25.97 -6.95
N ALA A 54 5.19 -24.78 -6.44
CA ALA A 54 4.00 -24.03 -6.83
C ALA A 54 3.95 -23.61 -8.31
N TYR A 55 5.08 -23.45 -9.00
CA TYR A 55 5.08 -23.14 -10.44
C TYR A 55 4.62 -24.33 -11.32
N LYS A 56 4.53 -25.54 -10.77
CA LYS A 56 4.06 -26.74 -11.47
C LYS A 56 2.55 -26.94 -11.35
N ASP A 57 1.92 -26.35 -10.34
CA ASP A 57 0.48 -26.45 -10.10
C ASP A 57 -0.19 -25.06 -10.15
N PRO A 58 -0.80 -24.71 -11.29
CA PRO A 58 -1.49 -23.44 -11.43
C PRO A 58 -2.68 -23.23 -10.51
N GLU A 59 -3.34 -24.30 -10.06
CA GLU A 59 -4.48 -24.19 -9.15
C GLU A 59 -4.02 -23.87 -7.73
N GLU A 60 -2.96 -24.54 -7.25
CA GLU A 60 -2.27 -24.18 -5.99
C GLU A 60 -1.79 -22.72 -6.05
N TRP A 61 -1.19 -22.29 -7.18
CA TRP A 61 -0.74 -20.92 -7.36
C TRP A 61 -1.87 -19.89 -7.22
N VAL A 62 -3.01 -20.11 -7.89
CA VAL A 62 -4.17 -19.21 -7.81
C VAL A 62 -4.75 -19.22 -6.39
N PHE A 63 -4.85 -20.37 -5.75
CA PHE A 63 -5.37 -20.51 -4.40
C PHE A 63 -4.51 -19.77 -3.38
N VAL A 64 -3.19 -19.99 -3.36
CA VAL A 64 -2.28 -19.31 -2.42
C VAL A 64 -2.24 -17.82 -2.71
N ARG A 65 -2.27 -17.41 -3.98
CA ARG A 65 -2.36 -15.98 -4.30
C ARG A 65 -3.62 -15.36 -3.70
N HIS A 66 -4.77 -16.02 -3.86
CA HIS A 66 -6.03 -15.57 -3.26
C HIS A 66 -5.95 -15.47 -1.74
N LEU A 67 -5.34 -16.47 -1.12
CA LEU A 67 -5.09 -16.53 0.31
C LEU A 67 -4.25 -15.34 0.80
N LEU A 68 -3.15 -15.02 0.10
CA LEU A 68 -2.27 -13.89 0.44
C LEU A 68 -3.01 -12.54 0.34
N HIS A 69 -3.91 -12.37 -0.62
CA HIS A 69 -4.77 -11.17 -0.70
C HIS A 69 -5.74 -11.06 0.48
N LYS A 70 -6.26 -12.20 0.97
CA LYS A 70 -7.20 -12.24 2.11
C LYS A 70 -6.54 -12.12 3.48
N ARG A 71 -5.24 -12.44 3.58
CA ARG A 71 -4.50 -12.53 4.84
C ARG A 71 -3.22 -11.68 4.79
N PRO A 72 -3.34 -10.35 4.85
CA PRO A 72 -2.18 -9.44 4.77
C PRO A 72 -1.15 -9.65 5.89
N ASN A 73 -1.56 -10.21 7.04
CA ASN A 73 -0.66 -10.52 8.17
C ASN A 73 0.42 -11.55 7.82
N ILE A 74 0.27 -12.35 6.77
CA ILE A 74 1.28 -13.31 6.30
C ILE A 74 2.46 -12.58 5.62
N GLY A 75 2.33 -11.26 5.37
CA GLY A 75 3.34 -10.38 4.81
C GLY A 75 3.13 -10.12 3.32
N PHE A 76 3.11 -8.84 2.93
CA PHE A 76 2.94 -8.40 1.54
C PHE A 76 4.15 -8.73 0.65
N ASP A 77 5.34 -8.80 1.24
CA ASP A 77 6.57 -9.23 0.58
C ASP A 77 6.43 -10.64 -0.03
N LEU A 78 5.70 -11.53 0.64
CA LEU A 78 5.43 -12.87 0.16
C LEU A 78 4.53 -12.85 -1.09
N LEU A 79 3.55 -11.95 -1.15
CA LEU A 79 2.70 -11.81 -2.35
C LEU A 79 3.52 -11.40 -3.56
N TYR A 80 4.43 -10.44 -3.39
CA TYR A 80 5.34 -10.02 -4.47
C TYR A 80 6.23 -11.18 -4.93
N PHE A 81 6.83 -11.91 -3.99
CA PHE A 81 7.67 -13.07 -4.30
C PHE A 81 6.87 -14.21 -4.97
N TRP A 82 5.62 -14.43 -4.56
CA TRP A 82 4.71 -15.41 -5.16
C TRP A 82 4.34 -15.05 -6.60
N ASP A 83 4.07 -13.76 -6.86
CA ASP A 83 3.73 -13.24 -8.19
C ASP A 83 4.91 -13.35 -9.17
N GLN A 84 6.17 -13.28 -8.69
CA GLN A 84 7.36 -13.53 -9.51
C GLN A 84 7.49 -14.99 -9.98
N LYS A 85 6.86 -15.94 -9.29
CA LYS A 85 6.92 -17.38 -9.60
C LYS A 85 5.71 -17.87 -10.39
N ARG A 86 5.10 -16.99 -11.18
CA ARG A 86 3.89 -17.25 -11.98
C ARG A 86 4.07 -18.45 -12.93
N PRO A 87 3.17 -19.46 -12.92
CA PRO A 87 3.25 -20.59 -13.84
C PRO A 87 2.99 -20.16 -15.29
N LYS A 88 3.63 -20.83 -16.26
CA LYS A 88 3.53 -20.50 -17.70
C LYS A 88 2.10 -20.60 -18.25
N ARG A 89 1.31 -21.56 -17.75
CA ARG A 89 -0.08 -21.79 -18.15
C ARG A 89 -0.98 -21.70 -16.92
N ILE A 90 -1.67 -20.57 -16.75
CA ILE A 90 -2.73 -20.46 -15.74
C ILE A 90 -4.07 -20.85 -16.39
N PRO A 91 -4.80 -21.85 -15.85
CA PRO A 91 -6.11 -22.25 -16.33
C PRO A 91 -7.08 -21.06 -16.32
N LYS A 92 -7.83 -20.90 -17.42
CA LYS A 92 -8.92 -19.92 -17.62
C LYS A 92 -8.63 -18.51 -17.09
N GLN A 93 -7.77 -17.75 -17.79
CA GLN A 93 -7.49 -16.34 -17.46
C GLN A 93 -7.50 -15.36 -18.64
N LYS A 94 -8.38 -15.56 -19.65
CA LYS A 94 -8.61 -14.50 -20.66
C LYS A 94 -8.96 -13.17 -19.98
N ILE A 95 -9.71 -13.22 -18.86
CA ILE A 95 -10.09 -12.06 -18.05
C ILE A 95 -8.88 -11.43 -17.36
N ILE A 96 -8.10 -12.21 -16.58
CA ILE A 96 -6.95 -11.68 -15.84
C ILE A 96 -5.87 -11.16 -16.79
N LYS A 97 -5.53 -11.90 -17.87
CA LYS A 97 -4.59 -11.41 -18.90
C LYS A 97 -5.06 -10.09 -19.53
N LYS A 98 -6.36 -9.94 -19.75
CA LYS A 98 -6.94 -8.70 -20.26
C LYS A 98 -6.81 -7.56 -19.24
N ILE A 99 -7.11 -7.81 -17.97
CA ILE A 99 -6.93 -6.83 -16.88
C ILE A 99 -5.46 -6.42 -16.78
N ASP A 100 -4.52 -7.37 -16.67
CA ASP A 100 -3.08 -7.12 -16.61
C ASP A 100 -2.59 -6.26 -17.78
N ARG A 101 -3.04 -6.58 -19.01
CA ARG A 101 -2.68 -5.81 -20.21
C ARG A 101 -3.24 -4.38 -20.16
N LEU A 102 -4.47 -4.20 -19.70
CA LEU A 102 -5.09 -2.88 -19.58
C LEU A 102 -4.44 -2.05 -18.47
N LEU A 103 -4.12 -2.67 -17.33
CA LEU A 103 -3.38 -2.04 -16.21
C LEU A 103 -2.01 -1.54 -16.69
N LYS A 104 -1.19 -2.40 -17.30
CA LYS A 104 0.12 -2.00 -17.86
C LYS A 104 0.00 -0.83 -18.85
N LYS A 105 -1.07 -0.80 -19.65
CA LYS A 105 -1.33 0.31 -20.56
C LYS A 105 -1.71 1.59 -19.81
N ALA A 106 -2.53 1.49 -18.75
CA ALA A 106 -2.89 2.62 -17.90
C ALA A 106 -1.68 3.19 -17.16
N ASP A 107 -0.83 2.32 -16.60
CA ASP A 107 0.40 2.72 -15.91
C ASP A 107 1.38 3.41 -16.86
N ARG A 108 1.53 2.92 -18.10
CA ARG A 108 2.31 3.64 -19.13
C ARG A 108 1.72 5.01 -19.47
N LEU A 109 0.39 5.15 -19.45
CA LEU A 109 -0.25 6.45 -19.65
C LEU A 109 0.01 7.39 -18.47
N MET A 110 0.02 6.88 -17.23
CA MET A 110 0.43 7.63 -16.04
C MET A 110 1.87 8.13 -16.16
N LEU A 111 2.81 7.24 -16.49
CA LEU A 111 4.23 7.59 -16.64
C LEU A 111 4.47 8.62 -17.76
N ASN A 112 3.67 8.57 -18.82
CA ASN A 112 3.71 9.55 -19.91
C ASN A 112 2.87 10.83 -19.65
N LYS A 113 2.46 11.07 -18.39
CA LYS A 113 1.65 12.23 -17.97
C LYS A 113 0.31 12.38 -18.70
N ARG A 114 -0.21 11.29 -19.27
CA ARG A 114 -1.52 11.25 -19.96
C ARG A 114 -2.62 10.88 -18.97
N PHE A 115 -2.76 11.68 -17.93
CA PHE A 115 -3.53 11.37 -16.72
C PHE A 115 -5.01 11.08 -16.97
N LEU A 116 -5.72 11.93 -17.73
CA LEU A 116 -7.14 11.69 -18.02
C LEU A 116 -7.35 10.39 -18.80
N LYS A 117 -6.45 10.08 -19.75
CA LYS A 117 -6.51 8.80 -20.50
C LYS A 117 -6.25 7.60 -19.59
N ALA A 118 -5.31 7.73 -18.64
CA ALA A 118 -5.06 6.70 -17.63
C ALA A 118 -6.29 6.50 -16.73
N PHE A 119 -6.88 7.58 -16.21
CA PHE A 119 -8.10 7.57 -15.42
C PHE A 119 -9.25 6.82 -16.12
N PHE A 120 -9.55 7.16 -17.38
CA PHE A 120 -10.60 6.47 -18.13
C PHE A 120 -10.30 4.98 -18.31
N LEU A 121 -9.03 4.61 -18.46
CA LEU A 121 -8.63 3.22 -18.58
C LEU A 121 -8.78 2.46 -17.26
N TYR A 122 -8.37 3.04 -16.13
CA TYR A 122 -8.62 2.46 -14.80
C TYR A 122 -10.13 2.31 -14.52
N GLN A 123 -10.93 3.34 -14.81
CA GLN A 123 -12.39 3.28 -14.67
C GLN A 123 -13.00 2.16 -15.53
N LYS A 124 -12.51 1.99 -16.77
CA LYS A 124 -12.94 0.89 -17.64
C LYS A 124 -12.58 -0.48 -17.07
N ILE A 125 -11.40 -0.61 -16.46
CA ILE A 125 -10.99 -1.85 -15.78
C ILE A 125 -11.89 -2.10 -14.57
N LEU A 126 -12.13 -1.09 -13.74
CA LEU A 126 -13.00 -1.19 -12.55
C LEU A 126 -14.40 -1.69 -12.93
N ARG A 127 -15.06 -1.04 -13.88
CA ARG A 127 -16.38 -1.47 -14.39
C ARG A 127 -16.38 -2.90 -14.93
N TYR A 128 -15.28 -3.30 -15.57
CA TYR A 128 -15.13 -4.65 -16.10
C TYR A 128 -14.95 -5.69 -14.98
N VAL A 129 -14.19 -5.37 -13.93
CA VAL A 129 -14.01 -6.20 -12.74
C VAL A 129 -15.33 -6.37 -12.00
N GLU A 130 -16.05 -5.28 -11.73
CA GLU A 130 -17.35 -5.29 -11.06
C GLU A 130 -18.39 -6.13 -11.82
N LYS A 131 -18.46 -5.98 -13.15
CA LYS A 131 -19.43 -6.73 -13.97
C LYS A 131 -19.10 -8.23 -14.08
N LYS A 132 -17.83 -8.62 -14.11
CA LYS A 132 -17.41 -10.00 -14.41
C LYS A 132 -17.04 -10.82 -13.19
N ASN A 133 -16.75 -10.18 -12.06
CA ASN A 133 -16.38 -10.87 -10.84
C ASN A 133 -16.77 -10.04 -9.60
N PRO A 134 -18.08 -9.92 -9.31
CA PRO A 134 -18.61 -9.07 -8.23
C PRO A 134 -18.29 -9.60 -6.81
N SER A 135 -17.52 -10.68 -6.68
CA SER A 135 -17.17 -11.23 -5.37
C SER A 135 -16.38 -10.23 -4.54
N LYS A 136 -16.68 -10.17 -3.23
CA LYS A 136 -15.90 -9.45 -2.19
C LYS A 136 -14.40 -9.79 -2.22
N ASP A 137 -14.07 -10.91 -2.84
CA ASP A 137 -12.72 -11.44 -3.04
C ASP A 137 -11.76 -10.52 -3.83
N ASN A 138 -12.25 -9.51 -4.56
CA ASN A 138 -11.41 -8.56 -5.32
C ASN A 138 -11.27 -7.18 -4.66
N GLU A 139 -11.60 -7.03 -3.39
CA GLU A 139 -11.63 -5.74 -2.70
C GLU A 139 -10.29 -4.97 -2.82
N PHE A 140 -9.15 -5.65 -2.69
CA PHE A 140 -7.83 -5.05 -2.89
C PHE A 140 -7.64 -4.48 -4.30
N LEU A 141 -8.03 -5.23 -5.35
CA LEU A 141 -7.91 -4.77 -6.73
C LEU A 141 -8.82 -3.57 -6.99
N ILE A 142 -10.04 -3.59 -6.44
CA ILE A 142 -11.00 -2.49 -6.57
C ILE A 142 -10.42 -1.22 -5.92
N PHE A 143 -9.96 -1.29 -4.68
CA PHE A 143 -9.39 -0.13 -4.00
C PHE A 143 -8.08 0.34 -4.62
N SER A 144 -7.22 -0.54 -5.10
CA SER A 144 -6.01 -0.13 -5.83
C SER A 144 -6.33 0.57 -7.16
N LEU A 145 -7.37 0.13 -7.89
CA LEU A 145 -7.87 0.83 -9.08
C LEU A 145 -8.42 2.22 -8.74
N ILE A 146 -9.23 2.34 -7.67
CA ILE A 146 -9.76 3.63 -7.20
C ILE A 146 -8.62 4.55 -6.75
N HIS A 147 -7.60 3.99 -6.06
CA HIS A 147 -6.40 4.71 -5.67
C HIS A 147 -5.65 5.27 -6.89
N SER A 148 -5.42 4.44 -7.91
CA SER A 148 -4.81 4.88 -9.17
C SER A 148 -5.66 5.90 -9.93
N MET A 149 -6.99 5.78 -9.89
CA MET A 149 -7.90 6.80 -10.43
C MET A 149 -7.75 8.13 -9.69
N ALA A 150 -7.67 8.12 -8.36
CA ALA A 150 -7.50 9.33 -7.55
C ALA A 150 -6.15 10.02 -7.85
N ARG A 151 -5.07 9.26 -7.99
CA ARG A 151 -3.74 9.78 -8.41
C ARG A 151 -3.76 10.35 -9.82
N ALA A 152 -4.43 9.70 -10.76
CA ALA A 152 -4.60 10.20 -12.11
C ALA A 152 -5.38 11.53 -12.13
N LEU A 153 -6.46 11.64 -11.34
CA LEU A 153 -7.20 12.89 -11.21
C LEU A 153 -6.34 14.00 -10.57
N TYR A 154 -5.52 13.66 -9.57
CA TYR A 154 -4.58 14.61 -8.96
C TYR A 154 -3.58 15.14 -9.99
N GLY A 155 -2.89 14.25 -10.72
CA GLY A 155 -1.91 14.65 -11.74
C GLY A 155 -2.54 15.44 -12.90
N ALA A 156 -3.84 15.29 -13.14
CA ALA A 156 -4.58 16.09 -14.10
C ALA A 156 -5.04 17.48 -13.55
N GLY A 157 -4.62 17.87 -12.34
CA GLY A 157 -5.05 19.11 -11.68
C GLY A 157 -6.49 19.08 -11.14
N ARG A 158 -7.19 17.93 -11.25
CA ARG A 158 -8.59 17.78 -10.81
C ARG A 158 -8.67 17.43 -9.32
N PHE A 159 -8.14 18.30 -8.47
CA PHE A 159 -7.96 18.03 -7.03
C PHE A 159 -9.26 17.71 -6.29
N LYS A 160 -10.37 18.41 -6.60
CA LYS A 160 -11.69 18.13 -6.01
C LYS A 160 -12.18 16.72 -6.35
N ASP A 161 -11.90 16.25 -7.56
CA ASP A 161 -12.34 14.93 -8.03
C ASP A 161 -11.45 13.81 -7.49
N SER A 162 -10.15 14.08 -7.42
CA SER A 162 -9.19 13.22 -6.73
C SER A 162 -9.60 13.01 -5.28
N LEU A 163 -9.95 14.08 -4.57
CA LEU A 163 -10.44 14.02 -3.19
C LEU A 163 -11.73 13.18 -3.07
N ARG A 164 -12.68 13.32 -4.01
CA ARG A 164 -13.88 12.47 -4.05
C ARG A 164 -13.53 11.00 -4.25
N ALA A 165 -12.59 10.69 -5.15
CA ALA A 165 -12.15 9.32 -5.40
C ALA A 165 -11.46 8.70 -4.17
N TYR A 166 -10.63 9.46 -3.44
CA TYR A 166 -10.04 8.97 -2.19
C TYR A 166 -11.08 8.63 -1.10
N ASN A 167 -12.24 9.30 -1.09
CA ASN A 167 -13.33 8.98 -0.16
C ASN A 167 -14.04 7.65 -0.46
N TRP A 168 -13.85 7.08 -1.64
CA TRP A 168 -14.41 5.77 -1.99
C TRP A 168 -13.55 4.59 -1.50
N ILE A 169 -12.37 4.87 -0.95
CA ILE A 169 -11.44 3.84 -0.45
C ILE A 169 -11.70 3.60 1.03
N ASP A 170 -11.96 2.34 1.39
CA ASP A 170 -12.24 1.90 2.75
C ASP A 170 -10.95 1.79 3.59
N GLN A 171 -11.07 1.96 4.90
CA GLN A 171 -9.97 1.81 5.87
C GLN A 171 -9.35 0.41 5.90
N ARG A 172 -10.06 -0.62 5.42
CA ARG A 172 -9.56 -1.99 5.24
C ARG A 172 -8.53 -2.11 4.11
N TYR A 173 -8.41 -1.09 3.25
CA TYR A 173 -7.39 -1.07 2.21
C TYR A 173 -5.99 -1.03 2.85
N PRO A 174 -5.07 -1.96 2.51
CA PRO A 174 -3.77 -2.03 3.17
C PRO A 174 -2.96 -0.73 3.09
N LEU A 175 -3.06 0.00 1.98
CA LEU A 175 -2.36 1.27 1.80
C LEU A 175 -3.18 2.48 2.29
N TYR A 176 -4.12 2.30 3.21
CA TYR A 176 -5.00 3.38 3.66
C TYR A 176 -4.26 4.54 4.32
N ARG A 177 -3.16 4.31 5.05
CA ARG A 177 -2.33 5.41 5.57
C ARG A 177 -1.77 6.28 4.44
N LYS A 178 -1.30 5.64 3.35
CA LYS A 178 -0.85 6.35 2.14
C LYS A 178 -2.02 7.09 1.51
N VAL A 179 -3.21 6.49 1.41
CA VAL A 179 -4.42 7.18 0.95
C VAL A 179 -4.73 8.42 1.79
N LEU A 180 -4.64 8.36 3.12
CA LEU A 180 -4.85 9.52 3.99
C LEU A 180 -3.81 10.63 3.72
N PHE A 181 -2.55 10.26 3.54
CA PHE A 181 -1.49 11.19 3.16
C PHE A 181 -1.78 11.89 1.83
N GLU A 182 -2.13 11.12 0.79
CA GLU A 182 -2.43 11.66 -0.53
C GLU A 182 -3.73 12.47 -0.56
N LYS A 183 -4.71 12.07 0.27
CA LYS A 183 -5.94 12.81 0.52
C LYS A 183 -5.66 14.17 1.15
N THR A 184 -4.69 14.28 2.06
CA THR A 184 -4.27 15.57 2.63
C THR A 184 -3.79 16.51 1.53
N TRP A 185 -2.93 16.03 0.61
CA TRP A 185 -2.46 16.82 -0.53
C TRP A 185 -3.61 17.24 -1.45
N ALA A 186 -4.47 16.29 -1.85
CA ALA A 186 -5.62 16.60 -2.70
C ALA A 186 -6.57 17.63 -2.06
N ALA A 187 -6.84 17.51 -0.76
CA ALA A 187 -7.65 18.45 -0.01
C ALA A 187 -7.00 19.83 0.07
N PHE A 188 -5.70 19.89 0.39
CA PHE A 188 -4.95 21.15 0.42
C PHE A 188 -4.98 21.88 -0.92
N ARG A 189 -4.69 21.17 -2.02
CA ARG A 189 -4.72 21.72 -3.39
C ARG A 189 -6.13 22.10 -3.84
N ALA A 190 -7.15 21.39 -3.38
CA ALA A 190 -8.56 21.75 -3.61
C ALA A 190 -9.04 22.95 -2.75
N GLY A 191 -8.18 23.53 -1.91
CA GLY A 191 -8.53 24.61 -0.99
C GLY A 191 -9.35 24.18 0.23
N ARG A 192 -9.49 22.87 0.46
CA ARG A 192 -10.25 22.27 1.58
C ARG A 192 -9.35 22.02 2.78
N VAL A 193 -8.98 23.10 3.46
CA VAL A 193 -8.10 23.08 4.64
C VAL A 193 -8.69 22.24 5.78
N ASP A 194 -10.01 22.28 5.94
CA ASP A 194 -10.79 21.46 6.89
C ASP A 194 -10.52 19.96 6.69
N LEU A 195 -10.67 19.49 5.45
CA LEU A 195 -10.48 18.08 5.12
C LEU A 195 -9.01 17.67 5.17
N ALA A 196 -8.09 18.57 4.82
CA ALA A 196 -6.66 18.32 4.92
C ALA A 196 -6.23 18.11 6.39
N LEU A 197 -6.67 18.98 7.30
CA LEU A 197 -6.39 18.83 8.73
C LEU A 197 -7.01 17.55 9.31
N GLY A 198 -8.24 17.21 8.90
CA GLY A 198 -8.90 15.95 9.30
C GLY A 198 -8.10 14.73 8.86
N ALA A 199 -7.60 14.71 7.62
CA ALA A 199 -6.79 13.60 7.12
C ALA A 199 -5.43 13.47 7.84
N ILE A 200 -4.79 14.58 8.23
CA ILE A 200 -3.58 14.56 9.07
C ILE A 200 -3.90 14.01 10.47
N ALA A 201 -5.01 14.44 11.08
CA ALA A 201 -5.42 13.94 12.38
C ALA A 201 -5.64 12.41 12.36
N SER A 202 -6.25 11.88 11.30
CA SER A 202 -6.40 10.43 11.12
C SER A 202 -5.06 9.70 11.01
N GLN A 203 -4.05 10.28 10.35
CA GLN A 203 -2.70 9.70 10.26
C GLN A 203 -1.94 9.70 11.60
N ASN A 204 -2.33 10.56 12.53
CA ASN A 204 -1.79 10.68 13.89
C ASN A 204 -2.52 9.78 14.92
N SER A 205 -3.52 9.01 14.50
CA SER A 205 -4.19 8.08 15.42
C SER A 205 -3.21 7.04 15.98
N SER A 206 -3.49 6.55 17.19
CA SER A 206 -2.69 5.51 17.88
C SER A 206 -2.60 4.19 17.11
N TYR A 207 -3.45 4.01 16.09
CA TYR A 207 -3.38 2.88 15.18
C TYR A 207 -2.09 2.87 14.34
N PHE A 208 -1.50 4.05 14.08
CA PHE A 208 -0.27 4.20 13.31
C PHE A 208 0.94 4.49 14.22
N SER A 209 2.14 4.47 13.64
CA SER A 209 3.37 4.85 14.36
C SER A 209 3.26 6.23 15.02
N LYS A 210 3.92 6.38 16.17
CA LYS A 210 4.03 7.63 16.94
C LYS A 210 4.35 8.86 16.08
N TYR A 211 5.21 8.68 15.08
CA TYR A 211 5.62 9.75 14.17
C TYR A 211 4.93 9.63 12.80
N LEU A 212 4.65 10.77 12.20
CA LEU A 212 4.24 10.86 10.80
C LEU A 212 5.46 10.72 9.88
N ASN A 213 5.18 10.48 8.61
CA ASN A 213 6.17 10.75 7.57
C ASN A 213 6.59 12.24 7.66
N PRO A 214 7.89 12.57 7.61
CA PRO A 214 8.39 13.94 7.63
C PRO A 214 7.68 14.91 6.68
N GLU A 215 7.26 14.44 5.51
CA GLU A 215 6.54 15.24 4.52
C GLU A 215 5.14 15.67 5.01
N ALA A 216 4.47 14.85 5.83
CA ALA A 216 3.19 15.22 6.41
C ALA A 216 3.33 16.40 7.38
N TYR A 217 4.43 16.49 8.13
CA TYR A 217 4.72 17.64 8.99
C TYR A 217 4.92 18.92 8.17
N LEU A 218 5.57 18.83 7.01
CA LEU A 218 5.72 19.95 6.08
C LEU A 218 4.36 20.49 5.62
N LEU A 219 3.49 19.57 5.17
CA LEU A 219 2.14 19.92 4.76
C LEU A 219 1.31 20.52 5.91
N GLN A 220 1.47 19.98 7.12
CA GLN A 220 0.83 20.51 8.32
C GLN A 220 1.29 21.94 8.63
N MET A 221 2.59 22.23 8.52
CA MET A 221 3.13 23.59 8.68
C MET A 221 2.60 24.55 7.61
N TYR A 222 2.47 24.11 6.35
CA TYR A 222 1.87 24.94 5.31
C TYR A 222 0.40 25.28 5.59
N LEU A 223 -0.38 24.29 6.04
CA LEU A 223 -1.77 24.50 6.44
C LEU A 223 -1.86 25.51 7.60
N TYR A 224 -1.05 25.35 8.65
CA TYR A 224 -1.07 26.27 9.77
C TYR A 224 -0.54 27.65 9.43
N LYS A 225 0.46 27.78 8.56
CA LYS A 225 0.90 29.11 8.11
C LYS A 225 -0.20 29.81 7.32
N LYS A 226 -0.94 29.08 6.47
CA LYS A 226 -2.10 29.63 5.75
C LYS A 226 -3.20 30.11 6.70
N LEU A 227 -3.33 29.48 7.87
CA LEU A 227 -4.27 29.84 8.94
C LEU A 227 -3.69 30.82 9.97
N CYS A 228 -2.46 31.31 9.80
CA CYS A 228 -1.75 32.18 10.75
C CYS A 228 -1.64 31.59 12.16
N ARG A 229 -1.46 30.27 12.24
CA ARG A 229 -1.36 29.46 13.46
C ARG A 229 0.08 29.17 13.84
N GLU A 230 0.81 30.20 14.26
CA GLU A 230 2.26 30.09 14.53
C GLU A 230 2.59 29.26 15.78
N LYS A 231 1.69 29.22 16.76
CA LYS A 231 1.84 28.37 17.95
C LYS A 231 1.90 26.90 17.55
N GLU A 232 1.04 26.47 16.64
CA GLU A 232 0.98 25.10 16.15
C GLU A 232 2.21 24.74 15.29
N ILE A 233 2.74 25.67 14.49
CA ILE A 233 4.00 25.47 13.76
C ILE A 233 5.16 25.25 14.73
N ASN A 234 5.20 26.02 15.83
CA ASN A 234 6.18 25.82 16.89
C ASN A 234 6.06 24.45 17.58
N MET A 235 4.84 23.95 17.77
CA MET A 235 4.61 22.60 18.31
C MET A 235 5.12 21.53 17.35
N ILE A 236 4.83 21.65 16.04
CA ILE A 236 5.38 20.73 15.02
C ILE A 236 6.91 20.73 15.04
N ARG A 237 7.53 21.91 15.11
CA ARG A 237 9.00 22.02 15.20
C ARG A 237 9.56 21.28 16.41
N LYS A 238 8.91 21.38 17.58
CA LYS A 238 9.30 20.62 18.78
C LYS A 238 9.16 19.12 18.56
N GLN A 239 8.06 18.67 17.95
CA GLN A 239 7.84 17.25 17.62
C GLN A 239 8.89 16.72 16.64
N LEU A 240 9.25 17.48 15.59
CA LEU A 240 10.30 17.10 14.64
C LEU A 240 11.68 16.99 15.33
N LYS A 241 12.01 17.93 16.23
CA LYS A 241 13.25 17.84 17.02
C LYS A 241 13.26 16.59 17.92
N GLN A 242 12.15 16.27 18.57
CA GLN A 242 12.02 15.05 19.36
C GLN A 242 12.18 13.81 18.48
N PHE A 243 11.54 13.78 17.31
CA PHE A 243 11.68 12.67 16.37
C PHE A 243 13.14 12.49 15.92
N GLN A 244 13.82 13.59 15.63
CA GLN A 244 15.24 13.57 15.28
C GLN A 244 16.10 13.00 16.42
N GLN A 245 15.86 13.44 17.65
CA GLN A 245 16.58 12.97 18.84
C GLN A 245 16.32 11.48 19.07
N ASP A 246 15.06 11.04 18.98
CA ASP A 246 14.65 9.65 19.14
C ASP A 246 15.30 8.72 18.10
N LEU A 247 15.50 9.21 16.87
CA LEU A 247 16.27 8.49 15.85
C LEU A 247 17.76 8.43 16.18
N LYS A 248 18.34 9.53 16.66
CA LYS A 248 19.78 9.61 16.97
C LYS A 248 20.16 8.75 18.18
N ASN A 249 19.34 8.75 19.25
CA ASN A 249 19.59 7.97 20.46
C ASN A 249 19.05 6.52 20.40
N ASN A 250 18.45 6.11 19.27
CA ASN A 250 17.81 4.80 19.05
C ASN A 250 16.59 4.50 19.94
N SER A 251 15.94 5.51 20.55
CA SER A 251 14.64 5.31 21.20
C SER A 251 13.52 5.05 20.17
N PHE A 252 13.70 5.50 18.92
CA PHE A 252 12.94 5.08 17.76
C PHE A 252 13.74 4.05 16.94
N ASP A 253 13.47 2.78 17.20
CA ASP A 253 14.15 1.63 16.59
C ASP A 253 13.38 1.05 15.39
N TYR A 254 13.88 -0.06 14.83
CA TYR A 254 13.24 -0.73 13.70
C TYR A 254 11.84 -1.27 14.04
N LYS A 255 11.55 -1.56 15.33
CA LYS A 255 10.23 -2.04 15.74
C LYS A 255 9.24 -0.88 15.68
N GLN A 256 9.60 0.27 16.24
CA GLN A 256 8.77 1.48 16.17
C GLN A 256 8.57 1.92 14.71
N TRP A 257 9.63 1.91 13.91
CA TRP A 257 9.56 2.20 12.48
C TRP A 257 8.65 1.23 11.74
N ALA A 258 8.74 -0.08 12.02
CA ALA A 258 7.91 -1.08 11.37
C ALA A 258 6.41 -0.98 11.74
N THR A 259 6.02 -0.18 12.73
CA THR A 259 4.59 0.14 12.97
C THR A 259 4.06 1.25 12.06
N SER A 260 4.93 1.87 11.25
CA SER A 260 4.57 3.03 10.44
C SER A 260 3.80 2.68 9.16
N ASP A 261 3.97 1.47 8.65
CA ASP A 261 3.24 0.98 7.48
C ASP A 261 2.75 -0.44 7.73
N ILE A 262 1.67 -0.84 7.05
CA ILE A 262 1.04 -2.14 7.30
C ILE A 262 1.93 -3.31 6.87
N GLU A 263 2.81 -3.09 5.89
CA GLU A 263 3.62 -4.15 5.29
C GLU A 263 4.72 -4.56 6.26
N THR A 264 5.46 -3.59 6.78
CA THR A 264 6.47 -3.80 7.82
C THR A 264 5.82 -4.18 9.15
N PHE A 265 4.60 -3.72 9.44
CA PHE A 265 3.89 -4.09 10.67
C PHE A 265 3.46 -5.56 10.67
N ALA A 266 2.97 -6.07 9.53
CA ALA A 266 2.67 -7.48 9.36
C ALA A 266 3.92 -8.34 9.60
N LEU A 267 5.06 -7.94 9.04
CA LEU A 267 6.35 -8.60 9.27
C LEU A 267 6.78 -8.53 10.75
N LEU A 268 6.63 -7.38 11.40
CA LEU A 268 6.94 -7.23 12.82
C LEU A 268 6.11 -8.19 13.67
N LYS A 269 4.80 -8.29 13.41
CA LYS A 269 3.92 -9.25 14.10
C LYS A 269 4.39 -10.68 13.93
N LEU A 270 4.75 -11.08 12.71
CA LEU A 270 5.27 -12.42 12.43
C LEU A 270 6.57 -12.71 13.20
N SER A 271 7.49 -11.74 13.27
CA SER A 271 8.75 -11.90 14.02
C SER A 271 8.56 -12.01 15.54
N GLN A 272 7.42 -11.55 16.06
CA GLN A 272 7.09 -11.57 17.49
C GLN A 272 6.03 -12.63 17.85
N GLN A 273 5.46 -13.30 16.85
CA GLN A 273 4.43 -14.30 17.05
C GLN A 273 4.97 -15.48 17.87
N GLU A 274 4.15 -16.02 18.76
CA GLU A 274 4.50 -17.23 19.51
C GLU A 274 4.76 -18.41 18.54
N ILE A 275 5.87 -19.13 18.76
CA ILE A 275 6.24 -20.26 17.92
C ILE A 275 5.36 -21.46 18.26
N LYS A 276 4.42 -21.78 17.36
CA LYS A 276 3.54 -22.95 17.45
C LYS A 276 3.83 -23.89 16.27
N PRO A 277 4.64 -24.95 16.46
CA PRO A 277 4.90 -25.95 15.44
C PRO A 277 3.62 -26.65 14.99
N THR A 278 3.61 -27.14 13.76
CA THR A 278 2.47 -27.86 13.17
C THR A 278 2.99 -29.15 12.50
N PRO A 279 2.12 -30.09 12.12
CA PRO A 279 2.54 -31.26 11.34
C PRO A 279 3.26 -30.92 10.03
N PHE A 280 3.10 -29.69 9.53
CA PHE A 280 3.63 -29.24 8.24
C PHE A 280 4.87 -28.35 8.37
N VAL A 281 5.12 -27.78 9.55
CA VAL A 281 6.21 -26.81 9.79
C VAL A 281 6.83 -27.03 11.16
N THR A 282 8.14 -27.29 11.17
CA THR A 282 8.91 -27.57 12.39
C THR A 282 9.26 -26.29 13.15
N ARG A 283 9.54 -26.42 14.46
CA ARG A 283 10.01 -25.32 15.32
C ARG A 283 11.24 -24.60 14.74
N SER A 284 12.19 -25.36 14.20
CA SER A 284 13.41 -24.83 13.59
C SER A 284 13.12 -23.96 12.35
N GLN A 285 12.18 -24.38 11.51
CA GLN A 285 11.77 -23.59 10.33
C GLN A 285 11.09 -22.27 10.75
N LEU A 286 10.23 -22.30 11.77
CA LEU A 286 9.58 -21.11 12.32
C LEU A 286 10.62 -20.12 12.90
N GLN A 287 11.56 -20.61 13.70
CA GLN A 287 12.65 -19.80 14.27
C GLN A 287 13.53 -19.18 13.18
N LYS A 288 13.84 -19.95 12.14
CA LYS A 288 14.61 -19.46 10.99
C LYS A 288 13.87 -18.34 10.27
N GLU A 289 12.58 -18.49 10.04
CA GLU A 289 11.77 -17.45 9.39
C GLU A 289 11.66 -16.18 10.26
N GLN A 290 11.43 -16.30 11.57
CA GLN A 290 11.42 -15.14 12.47
C GLN A 290 12.75 -14.40 12.51
N SER A 291 13.86 -15.14 12.55
CA SER A 291 15.20 -14.57 12.51
C SER A 291 15.44 -13.84 11.19
N TYR A 292 15.03 -14.44 10.06
CA TYR A 292 15.10 -13.82 8.75
C TYR A 292 14.30 -12.51 8.69
N ILE A 293 13.04 -12.52 9.12
CA ILE A 293 12.18 -11.32 9.13
C ILE A 293 12.79 -10.22 10.02
N THR A 294 13.30 -10.59 11.20
CA THR A 294 13.95 -9.64 12.11
C THR A 294 15.17 -8.99 11.47
N GLN A 295 16.01 -9.78 10.79
CA GLN A 295 17.19 -9.27 10.09
C GLN A 295 16.79 -8.38 8.91
N LEU A 296 15.75 -8.76 8.16
CA LEU A 296 15.21 -7.96 7.07
C LEU A 296 14.73 -6.59 7.56
N LEU A 297 13.91 -6.54 8.62
CA LEU A 297 13.43 -5.27 9.18
C LEU A 297 14.57 -4.39 9.68
N LYS A 298 15.56 -4.97 10.37
CA LYS A 298 16.76 -4.24 10.80
C LYS A 298 17.54 -3.68 9.63
N LYS A 299 17.71 -4.45 8.55
CA LYS A 299 18.39 -4.01 7.33
C LYS A 299 17.65 -2.84 6.67
N LEU A 300 16.34 -2.99 6.43
CA LEU A 300 15.52 -1.95 5.83
C LEU A 300 15.55 -0.66 6.65
N PHE A 301 15.41 -0.76 7.98
CA PHE A 301 15.50 0.41 8.85
C PHE A 301 16.88 1.07 8.82
N LYS A 302 17.97 0.29 8.77
CA LYS A 302 19.33 0.83 8.64
C LYS A 302 19.50 1.64 7.36
N GLU A 303 18.90 1.19 6.25
CA GLU A 303 18.92 1.89 4.96
C GLU A 303 18.02 3.15 4.97
N GLU A 304 16.88 3.09 5.66
CA GLU A 304 15.88 4.17 5.68
C GLU A 304 16.20 5.27 6.70
N LYS A 305 16.81 4.94 7.85
CA LYS A 305 17.19 5.88 8.91
C LYS A 305 17.94 7.14 8.43
N PRO A 306 19.01 7.06 7.60
CA PRO A 306 19.69 8.26 7.12
C PRO A 306 18.80 9.13 6.22
N LYS A 307 17.92 8.51 5.42
CA LYS A 307 16.92 9.25 4.63
C LYS A 307 15.98 9.99 5.58
N LEU A 308 15.38 9.30 6.56
CA LEU A 308 14.49 9.88 7.56
C LEU A 308 15.10 11.09 8.26
N LEU A 309 16.34 10.98 8.74
CA LEU A 309 17.06 12.09 9.36
C LEU A 309 17.17 13.30 8.42
N LYS A 310 17.56 13.09 7.16
CA LYS A 310 17.65 14.16 6.15
C LYS A 310 16.30 14.84 5.89
N GLN A 311 15.20 14.08 5.83
CA GLN A 311 13.87 14.67 5.64
C GLN A 311 13.41 15.46 6.87
N ILE A 312 13.72 14.98 8.07
CA ILE A 312 13.40 15.67 9.33
C ILE A 312 14.19 16.97 9.44
N ASP A 313 15.50 16.95 9.16
CA ASP A 313 16.34 18.14 9.15
C ASP A 313 15.78 19.20 8.21
N LYS A 314 15.42 18.78 7.01
CA LYS A 314 14.76 19.63 6.04
C LYS A 314 13.45 20.21 6.58
N ALA A 315 12.59 19.39 7.17
CA ALA A 315 11.34 19.86 7.78
C ALA A 315 11.57 20.87 8.92
N ILE A 316 12.59 20.66 9.74
CA ILE A 316 13.01 21.60 10.77
C ILE A 316 13.48 22.91 10.14
N SER A 317 14.32 22.89 9.10
CA SER A 317 14.74 24.10 8.39
C SER A 317 13.54 24.88 7.84
N PHE A 318 12.56 24.19 7.25
CA PHE A 318 11.32 24.83 6.79
C PHE A 318 10.52 25.48 7.90
N SER A 319 10.47 24.86 9.09
CA SER A 319 9.78 25.44 10.23
C SER A 319 10.37 26.80 10.64
N TYR A 320 11.70 26.96 10.57
CA TYR A 320 12.35 28.24 10.85
C TYR A 320 12.06 29.30 9.79
N LEU A 321 12.13 28.94 8.52
CA LEU A 321 11.80 29.85 7.41
C LEU A 321 10.36 30.35 7.51
N THR A 322 9.45 29.46 7.90
CA THR A 322 8.01 29.75 8.01
C THR A 322 7.69 30.71 9.17
N LEU A 323 8.54 30.73 10.21
CA LEU A 323 8.39 31.55 11.42
C LEU A 323 9.22 32.84 11.40
N SER A 324 10.01 33.11 10.36
CA SER A 324 10.87 34.30 10.34
C SER A 324 10.04 35.59 10.25
N PRO A 325 10.19 36.55 11.18
CA PRO A 325 9.45 37.82 11.19
C PRO A 325 9.81 38.72 10.01
N ASN A 326 11.04 38.59 9.48
CA ASN A 326 11.51 39.28 8.28
C ASN A 326 11.30 38.46 6.99
N SER A 327 10.43 37.45 7.02
CA SER A 327 9.96 36.82 5.78
C SER A 327 9.10 37.84 5.03
N LYS A 328 9.76 38.76 4.29
CA LYS A 328 9.12 39.54 3.24
C LYS A 328 8.16 38.60 2.53
N LYS A 329 6.88 38.99 2.40
CA LYS A 329 5.87 38.25 1.64
C LYS A 329 6.59 37.67 0.43
N LEU A 330 6.70 36.34 0.38
CA LEU A 330 7.46 35.69 -0.69
C LEU A 330 6.92 36.26 -2.01
N PRO A 331 7.77 36.95 -2.79
CA PRO A 331 7.29 37.68 -3.95
C PRO A 331 6.61 36.65 -4.87
N PRO A 332 5.38 36.91 -5.33
CA PRO A 332 4.70 35.98 -6.21
C PRO A 332 5.59 35.78 -7.44
N ILE A 333 5.99 34.54 -7.69
CA ILE A 333 6.75 34.18 -8.89
C ILE A 333 5.77 34.29 -10.06
N LYS A 334 5.85 35.38 -10.83
CA LYS A 334 4.96 35.62 -11.98
C LYS A 334 5.15 34.62 -13.13
N LYS A 335 6.35 34.06 -13.26
CA LYS A 335 6.71 33.07 -14.27
C LYS A 335 7.81 32.18 -13.71
N LEU A 336 7.55 30.87 -13.66
CA LEU A 336 8.52 29.91 -13.16
C LEU A 336 9.61 29.68 -14.21
N PRO A 337 10.91 29.77 -13.85
CA PRO A 337 11.98 29.38 -14.77
C PRO A 337 11.87 27.89 -15.12
N SER A 338 12.48 27.46 -16.23
CA SER A 338 12.38 26.07 -16.68
C SER A 338 13.03 25.10 -15.68
N GLN A 339 12.52 23.86 -15.61
CA GLN A 339 13.03 22.79 -14.73
C GLN A 339 14.56 22.65 -14.82
N LYS A 340 15.11 22.67 -16.04
CA LYS A 340 16.55 22.58 -16.31
C LYS A 340 17.33 23.74 -15.68
N LYS A 341 16.86 24.99 -15.87
CA LYS A 341 17.53 26.21 -15.40
C LYS A 341 17.59 26.30 -13.87
N LEU A 342 16.67 25.62 -13.19
CA LEU A 342 16.61 25.61 -11.73
C LEU A 342 17.41 24.46 -11.12
N LEU A 343 17.49 23.31 -11.79
CA LEU A 343 18.45 22.26 -11.46
C LEU A 343 19.90 22.76 -11.57
N GLU A 344 20.20 23.60 -12.56
CA GLU A 344 21.54 24.18 -12.80
C GLU A 344 21.95 25.25 -11.76
N SER A 345 20.98 25.99 -11.21
CA SER A 345 21.27 27.13 -10.33
C SER A 345 21.69 26.76 -8.90
N GLY A 346 21.59 25.49 -8.51
CA GLY A 346 21.68 25.07 -7.11
C GLY A 346 20.56 25.64 -6.21
N LEU A 347 19.69 26.49 -6.74
CA LEU A 347 18.52 27.06 -6.08
C LEU A 347 17.30 26.19 -6.36
N GLU A 348 16.71 25.67 -5.31
CA GLU A 348 15.56 24.79 -5.39
C GLU A 348 14.30 25.44 -5.97
N MET A 349 13.64 24.79 -6.94
CA MET A 349 12.31 25.14 -7.41
C MET A 349 11.27 24.11 -6.94
N TRP A 350 10.06 24.59 -6.58
CA TRP A 350 8.84 24.01 -7.16
C TRP A 350 7.94 25.11 -7.69
N PRO A 351 7.31 24.92 -8.85
CA PRO A 351 6.12 25.63 -9.27
C PRO A 351 4.87 25.07 -8.57
N VAL A 352 3.93 25.95 -8.20
CA VAL A 352 2.55 25.59 -7.84
C VAL A 352 1.73 25.77 -9.11
N ASP A 353 2.13 25.11 -10.17
CA ASP A 353 1.24 24.85 -11.30
C ASP A 353 0.59 23.47 -11.10
N ASP A 354 -0.47 23.23 -11.87
CA ASP A 354 -1.34 22.05 -11.76
C ASP A 354 -0.66 20.72 -12.18
N ALA A 355 0.65 20.75 -12.45
CA ALA A 355 1.43 19.66 -13.03
C ALA A 355 2.45 19.05 -12.05
N GLU A 356 2.10 18.95 -10.78
CA GLU A 356 2.91 18.24 -9.78
C GLU A 356 2.74 16.72 -9.97
N ASP A 357 3.79 16.08 -10.50
CA ASP A 357 3.85 14.63 -10.69
C ASP A 357 4.36 13.94 -9.42
N TRP A 358 3.63 12.92 -8.98
CA TRP A 358 4.00 12.07 -7.84
C TRP A 358 5.32 11.33 -8.11
N VAL A 359 6.41 11.84 -7.56
CA VAL A 359 7.65 11.08 -7.32
C VAL A 359 7.92 11.18 -5.82
N ASP A 360 7.72 10.09 -5.10
CA ASP A 360 7.90 10.00 -3.66
C ASP A 360 9.38 10.06 -3.23
N GLU A 361 9.58 10.29 -1.93
CA GLU A 361 10.86 10.39 -1.19
C GLU A 361 11.57 11.77 -1.22
N ILE A 362 10.86 12.78 -0.73
CA ILE A 362 11.33 14.14 -0.36
C ILE A 362 11.81 15.02 -1.52
N GLY A 363 10.89 15.35 -2.42
CA GLY A 363 10.98 16.58 -3.23
C GLY A 363 11.18 17.82 -2.34
N LYS A 364 11.96 18.81 -2.80
CA LYS A 364 12.37 19.96 -1.98
C LYS A 364 11.49 21.20 -2.18
N HIS A 365 10.53 21.37 -1.27
CA HIS A 365 9.41 22.32 -1.36
C HIS A 365 9.79 23.82 -1.30
N ARG A 366 9.05 24.70 -1.99
CA ARG A 366 9.05 26.15 -1.75
C ARG A 366 7.62 26.69 -1.82
N PHE A 367 7.31 27.68 -1.00
CA PHE A 367 5.97 28.24 -0.82
C PHE A 367 5.63 29.26 -1.94
N ILE A 368 4.50 29.05 -2.64
CA ILE A 368 3.99 29.96 -3.68
C ILE A 368 2.59 30.46 -3.30
N GLY A 369 2.47 31.02 -2.10
CA GLY A 369 1.26 31.67 -1.63
C GLY A 369 1.51 33.11 -1.19
N ARG A 370 0.50 33.97 -1.27
CA ARG A 370 0.47 35.17 -0.42
C ARG A 370 0.08 34.74 0.98
N SER A 371 1.06 34.61 1.87
CA SER A 371 0.79 34.55 3.32
C SER A 371 0.25 35.93 3.72
N LYS A 372 -1.03 36.00 4.08
CA LYS A 372 -1.73 37.22 4.55
C LYS A 372 -1.68 37.37 6.07
N CYS A 373 -0.80 36.65 6.76
CA CYS A 373 -0.61 36.87 8.18
C CYS A 373 -0.01 38.26 8.33
N HIS A 374 -0.85 39.19 8.79
CA HIS A 374 -0.52 40.56 9.09
C HIS A 374 -0.03 40.67 10.51
#